data_AF-A0A528W7X4-F1
#
_entry.id   AF-A0A528W7X4-F1
#
_cell.length_a   1.000
_cell.length_b   1.000
_cell.length_c   1.000
_cell.angle_alpha   90.00
_cell.angle_beta   90.00
_cell.angle_gamma   90.00
#
_symmetry.space_group_name_H-M   'P 1'
#
loop_
_entity.id
_entity.type
_entity.pdbx_description
1 polymer ?
#
loop_
_entity_poly.entity_id
_entity_poly.type
_entity_poly.pdbx_seq_one_letter_code
_entity_poly.pdbx_strand_id
1 'polypeptide(L)' 'LGAIEVWTRLKPFQPAIEARLKLRPEQSAQNLGINSQWRVNCFAEDNWPAMADWLVTECSRFERAVTEVLRQE' A
#
# COMPACT_ATOMS: atom_id res chain seq x y z
N LEU A 1 -1.57 5.29 17.01
CA LEU A 1 -1.77 3.95 16.43
C LEU A 1 -0.50 3.57 15.69
N GLY A 2 0.18 2.53 16.15
CA GLY A 2 1.45 2.08 15.56
C GLY A 2 1.25 1.15 14.36
N ALA A 3 2.31 0.89 13.60
CA ALA A 3 2.26 0.01 12.41
C ALA A 3 1.76 -1.41 12.73
N ILE A 4 2.10 -1.94 13.92
CA ILE A 4 1.68 -3.28 14.37
C ILE A 4 0.16 -3.34 14.59
N GLU A 5 -0.42 -2.31 15.20
CA GLU A 5 -1.86 -2.25 15.47
C GLU A 5 -2.66 -2.10 14.18
N VAL A 6 -2.14 -1.35 13.22
CA VAL A 6 -2.73 -1.20 11.88
C VAL A 6 -2.74 -2.54 11.15
N TRP A 7 -1.64 -3.30 11.19
CA TRP A 7 -1.56 -4.61 10.54
C TRP A 7 -2.59 -5.60 11.10
N THR A 8 -2.70 -5.72 12.43
CA THR A 8 -3.66 -6.64 13.07
C THR A 8 -5.10 -6.33 12.64
N ARG A 9 -5.44 -5.04 12.49
CA ARG A 9 -6.76 -4.59 12.05
C ARG A 9 -7.04 -4.88 10.57
N LEU A 10 -6.03 -4.74 9.70
CA LEU A 10 -6.19 -4.89 8.26
C LEU A 10 -6.05 -6.33 7.77
N LYS A 11 -5.43 -7.22 8.55
CA LYS A 11 -5.18 -8.62 8.19
C LYS A 11 -6.44 -9.38 7.70
N PRO A 12 -7.62 -9.27 8.34
CA PRO A 12 -8.82 -9.98 7.86
C PRO A 12 -9.27 -9.52 6.47
N PHE A 13 -9.01 -8.25 6.13
CA PHE A 13 -9.43 -7.62 4.89
C PHE A 13 -8.41 -7.74 3.76
N GLN A 14 -7.26 -8.37 4.02
CA GLN A 14 -6.14 -8.40 3.09
C GLN A 14 -6.51 -8.93 1.69
N PRO A 15 -7.23 -10.05 1.54
CA PRO A 15 -7.61 -10.55 0.21
C PRO A 15 -8.49 -9.56 -0.57
N ALA A 16 -9.42 -8.88 0.10
CA ALA A 16 -10.32 -7.92 -0.52
C ALA A 16 -9.57 -6.66 -0.97
N ILE A 17 -8.64 -6.17 -0.14
CA ILE A 17 -7.81 -5.00 -0.46
C ILE A 17 -6.87 -5.34 -1.63
N GLU A 18 -6.19 -6.49 -1.61
CA GLU A 18 -5.29 -6.92 -2.68
C GLU A 18 -6.01 -7.13 -4.02
N ALA A 19 -7.20 -7.75 -3.99
CA ALA A 19 -8.04 -7.91 -5.18
C ALA A 19 -8.43 -6.58 -5.82
N ARG A 20 -8.72 -5.56 -4.99
CA ARG A 20 -9.02 -4.20 -5.46
C ARG A 20 -7.80 -3.50 -6.05
N LEU A 21 -6.65 -3.65 -5.41
CA LEU A 21 -5.40 -3.02 -5.84
C LEU A 21 -4.81 -3.66 -7.10
N LYS A 22 -5.23 -4.88 -7.45
CA LYS A 22 -4.74 -5.64 -8.62
C LYS A 22 -3.21 -5.64 -8.68
N LEU A 23 -2.58 -5.87 -7.52
CA LEU A 23 -1.12 -5.83 -7.40
C LEU A 23 -0.52 -6.93 -8.27
N ARG A 24 0.55 -6.57 -8.99
CA ARG A 24 1.35 -7.58 -9.69
C ARG A 24 2.08 -8.47 -8.67
N PRO A 25 2.45 -9.70 -9.02
CA PRO A 25 3.23 -10.57 -8.12
C PRO A 25 4.50 -9.90 -7.59
N GLU A 26 5.15 -9.02 -8.36
CA GLU A 26 6.36 -8.33 -7.92
C GLU A 26 6.08 -7.19 -6.95
N GLN A 27 4.81 -6.75 -6.83
CA GLN A 27 4.34 -5.74 -5.90
C GLN A 27 3.71 -6.37 -4.65
N SER A 28 3.25 -7.62 -4.76
CA SER A 28 2.83 -8.43 -3.62
C SER A 28 4.05 -9.14 -3.05
N ALA A 29 4.51 -8.72 -1.88
CA ALA A 29 5.46 -9.52 -1.15
C ALA A 29 4.71 -10.75 -0.63
N GLN A 30 4.79 -11.86 -1.36
CA GLN A 30 4.17 -13.12 -0.97
C GLN A 30 4.49 -13.41 0.50
N ASN A 31 3.46 -13.36 1.37
CA ASN A 31 3.51 -13.57 2.82
C ASN A 31 3.94 -12.40 3.72
N LEU A 32 4.24 -11.22 3.18
CA LEU A 32 4.37 -9.99 3.97
C LEU A 32 3.08 -9.20 3.73
N GLY A 33 2.23 -9.08 4.75
CA GLY A 33 0.90 -8.46 4.62
C GLY A 33 0.93 -7.02 4.08
N ILE A 34 -0.25 -6.40 3.94
CA ILE A 34 -0.36 -4.99 3.53
C ILE A 34 0.55 -4.10 4.40
N ASN A 35 1.27 -3.17 3.78
CA ASN A 35 2.27 -2.28 4.39
C ASN A 35 3.50 -2.97 5.03
N SER A 36 3.72 -4.27 4.77
CA SER A 36 4.83 -5.00 5.38
C SER A 36 6.11 -4.96 4.54
N GLN A 37 6.05 -4.50 3.28
CA GLN A 37 7.23 -4.31 2.43
C GLN A 37 7.57 -2.82 2.32
N TRP A 38 8.67 -2.42 2.94
CA TRP A 38 9.26 -1.09 2.77
C TRP A 38 10.26 -1.15 1.62
N ARG A 39 10.11 -0.25 0.64
CA ARG A 39 11.10 -0.06 -0.43
C ARG A 39 11.79 1.27 -0.24
N VAL A 40 13.11 1.24 -0.18
CA VAL A 40 13.91 2.46 -0.32
C VAL A 40 14.10 2.68 -1.81
N ASN A 41 13.45 3.71 -2.34
CA ASN A 41 13.65 4.11 -3.73
C ASN A 41 14.70 5.23 -3.75
N CYS A 42 15.85 4.97 -4.35
CA CYS A 42 16.89 5.98 -4.55
C CYS A 42 16.66 6.66 -5.90
N PHE A 43 16.53 7.98 -5.88
CA PHE A 43 16.29 8.79 -7.07
C PHE A 43 17.38 9.85 -7.23
N ALA A 44 17.66 10.23 -8.47
CA ALA A 44 18.43 11.44 -8.74
C ALA A 44 17.61 12.68 -8.36
N GLU A 45 18.29 13.77 -8.00
CA GLU A 45 17.67 15.01 -7.50
C GLU A 45 16.70 15.63 -8.51
N ASP A 46 17.06 15.61 -9.79
CA ASP A 46 16.24 16.08 -10.91
C ASP A 46 14.95 15.26 -11.11
N ASN A 47 14.96 14.00 -10.69
CA ASN A 47 13.80 13.10 -10.78
C ASN A 47 12.91 13.16 -9.54
N TRP A 48 13.34 13.84 -8.46
CA TRP A 48 12.62 13.88 -7.19
C TRP A 48 11.16 14.37 -7.28
N PRO A 49 10.83 15.47 -7.99
CA PRO A 49 9.46 15.96 -8.04
C PRO A 49 8.49 14.94 -8.65
N ALA A 50 8.87 14.33 -9.78
CA ALA A 50 8.07 13.30 -10.44
C ALA A 50 7.87 12.07 -9.55
N MET A 51 8.87 11.72 -8.74
CA MET A 51 8.80 10.58 -7.83
C MET A 51 7.98 10.88 -6.59
N ALA A 52 8.02 12.11 -6.07
CA ALA A 52 7.14 12.55 -5.01
C ALA A 52 5.67 12.51 -5.46
N ASP A 53 5.37 13.01 -6.66
CA ASP A 53 4.01 12.97 -7.22
C ASP A 53 3.51 11.54 -7.43
N TRP A 54 4.38 10.67 -7.95
CA TRP A 54 4.08 9.25 -8.10
C TRP A 54 3.82 8.58 -6.74
N LEU A 55 4.65 8.85 -5.72
CA LEU A 55 4.48 8.32 -4.37
C LEU A 55 3.15 8.76 -3.77
N VAL A 56 2.79 10.04 -3.88
CA VAL A 56 1.50 10.57 -3.40
C VAL A 56 0.34 9.86 -4.10
N THR A 57 0.42 9.73 -5.43
CA THR A 57 -0.60 9.04 -6.23
C THR A 57 -0.79 7.59 -5.79
N GLU A 58 0.32 6.88 -5.58
CA GLU A 58 0.30 5.48 -5.17
C GLU A 58 -0.21 5.31 -3.73
N CYS A 59 0.24 6.16 -2.79
CA CYS A 59 -0.29 6.19 -1.43
C CYS A 59 -1.81 6.44 -1.40
N SER A 60 -2.30 7.41 -2.16
CA SER A 60 -3.74 7.69 -2.26
C SER A 60 -4.53 6.56 -2.92
N ARG A 61 -3.91 5.74 -3.77
CA ARG A 61 -4.52 4.53 -4.34
C ARG A 61 -4.75 3.47 -3.26
N PHE A 62 -3.74 3.24 -2.40
CA PHE A 62 -3.84 2.32 -1.28
C PHE A 62 -4.83 2.79 -0.22
N GLU A 63 -4.80 4.07 0.15
CA GLU A 63 -5.72 4.64 1.13
C GLU A 63 -7.17 4.44 0.70
N ARG A 64 -7.51 4.79 -0.56
CA ARG A 64 -8.86 4.57 -1.10
C ARG A 64 -9.28 3.11 -1.07
N ALA A 65 -8.41 2.20 -1.48
CA ALA A 65 -8.72 0.77 -1.47
C ALA A 65 -9.03 0.26 -0.05
N VAL A 66 -8.25 0.68 0.95
CA VAL A 66 -8.47 0.34 2.36
C VAL A 66 -9.78 0.94 2.85
N THR A 67 -10.00 2.24 2.65
CA THR A 67 -11.22 2.93 3.09
C THR A 67 -12.48 2.34 2.46
N GLU A 68 -12.45 2.00 1.18
CA GLU A 68 -13.58 1.38 0.50
C GLU A 68 -13.94 0.01 1.07
N VAL A 69 -12.94 -0.85 1.30
CA VAL A 69 -13.17 -2.18 1.89
C VAL A 69 -13.73 -2.05 3.30
N LEU A 70 -13.16 -1.16 4.12
CA LEU A 70 -13.61 -0.96 5.50
C LEU A 70 -14.99 -0.29 5.61
N ARG A 71 -15.47 0.40 4.58
CA ARG A 71 -16.82 1.01 4.54
C ARG A 71 -17.90 0.03 4.07
N GLN A 72 -17.51 -1.07 3.45
CA GLN A 72 -18.42 -2.10 2.92
C GLN A 72 -18.78 -3.17 3.97
N GLU A 73 -18.17 -3.13 5.15
CA GLU A 73 -18.50 -3.92 6.35
C GLU A 73 -19.20 -3.05 7.41
#